data_AF-A0AAE0EYS2-F1
#
_entry.id   AF-A0AAE0EYS2-F1
#
_cell.length_a   1.000
_cell.length_b   1.000
_cell.length_c   1.000
_cell.angle_alpha   90.00
_cell.angle_beta   90.00
_cell.angle_gamma   90.00
#
_symmetry.space_group_name_H-M   'P 1'
#
loop_
_entity.id
_entity.type
_entity.pdbx_description
1 polymer ?
#
loop_
_entity_poly.entity_id
_entity_poly.type
_entity_poly.pdbx_seq_one_letter_code
_entity_poly.pdbx_strand_id
1 'polypeptide(L)'
;MVFLLAYTGVVSPVDAAFLPTRFDAIFFINRLLDLSFFIDLILQFNIAYVAENGVGLVKNRRKIAFRYLCGWFCFDLFSVCPFDLLNFMVSADVTNLQALKTLRLAKMLRLLRANRLFERIEVRMAVNYSACRLYAFGLMLFLFIHWFACGWFMVIDFENNEECIESSTGECCYNWRDCYAKQQETSTGDYFLSIYWSSSEVLTTTSDVYPVTDLERAYQVLRPS
;
A
#
# COMPACT_ATOMS: atom_id res chain seq x y z
N MET A 1 -11.85 -12.21 -2.08
CA MET A 1 -10.82 -11.44 -2.81
C MET A 1 -10.96 -9.93 -2.62
N VAL A 2 -12.07 -9.27 -2.97
CA VAL A 2 -12.21 -7.81 -2.78
C VAL A 2 -12.00 -7.35 -1.33
N PHE A 3 -12.64 -7.99 -0.35
CA PHE A 3 -12.43 -7.68 1.06
C PHE A 3 -10.97 -7.89 1.51
N LEU A 4 -10.31 -8.91 0.99
CA LEU A 4 -8.89 -9.18 1.30
C LEU A 4 -7.99 -8.10 0.69
N LEU A 5 -8.30 -7.64 -0.54
CA LEU A 5 -7.59 -6.56 -1.19
C LEU A 5 -7.78 -5.23 -0.45
N ALA A 6 -9.00 -4.92 -0.02
CA ALA A 6 -9.30 -3.74 0.79
C ALA A 6 -8.53 -3.78 2.12
N TYR A 7 -8.55 -4.93 2.81
CA TYR A 7 -7.75 -5.13 4.02
C TYR A 7 -6.26 -4.90 3.76
N THR A 8 -5.69 -5.50 2.72
CA THR A 8 -4.27 -5.30 2.39
C THR A 8 -3.96 -3.85 2.06
N GLY A 9 -4.86 -3.13 1.38
CA GLY A 9 -4.68 -1.73 1.03
C GLY A 9 -4.67 -0.78 2.23
N VAL A 10 -5.24 -1.18 3.36
CA VAL A 10 -5.24 -0.39 4.61
C VAL A 10 -4.14 -0.88 5.57
N VAL A 11 -4.04 -2.19 5.79
CA VAL A 11 -3.16 -2.71 6.84
C VAL A 11 -1.70 -2.78 6.39
N SER A 12 -1.44 -3.10 5.12
CA SER A 12 -0.05 -3.24 4.64
C SER A 12 0.75 -1.92 4.65
N PRO A 13 0.23 -0.73 4.28
CA PRO A 13 1.00 0.50 4.40
C PRO A 13 1.26 0.87 5.87
N VAL A 14 0.31 0.64 6.77
CA VAL A 14 0.52 0.83 8.22
C VAL A 14 1.61 -0.11 8.76
N ASP A 15 1.56 -1.38 8.36
CA ASP A 15 2.57 -2.39 8.74
C ASP A 15 3.96 -2.10 8.15
N ALA A 16 4.02 -1.41 7.00
CA ALA A 16 5.28 -0.99 6.41
C ALA A 16 5.87 0.25 7.09
N ALA A 17 5.02 1.22 7.45
CA ALA A 17 5.46 2.52 7.99
C ALA A 17 5.63 2.50 9.52
N PHE A 18 4.63 2.05 10.28
CA PHE A 18 4.55 2.28 11.73
C PHE A 18 4.95 1.08 12.59
N LEU A 19 4.80 -0.16 12.09
CA LEU A 19 5.01 -1.35 12.91
C LEU A 19 6.45 -1.87 12.82
N PRO A 20 7.10 -2.17 13.97
CA PRO A 20 8.39 -2.85 13.97
C PRO A 20 8.23 -4.28 13.47
N THR A 21 9.30 -4.84 12.90
CA THR A 21 9.30 -6.21 12.37
C THR A 21 9.28 -7.24 13.51
N ARG A 22 8.09 -7.54 14.03
CA ARG A 22 7.86 -8.50 15.12
C ARG A 22 6.96 -9.65 14.69
N PHE A 23 7.12 -10.80 15.35
CA PHE A 23 6.31 -11.99 15.13
C PHE A 23 4.97 -11.89 15.89
N ASP A 24 4.12 -10.96 15.47
CA ASP A 24 2.82 -10.71 16.09
C ASP A 24 1.67 -11.37 15.32
N ALA A 25 0.45 -11.34 15.87
CA ALA A 25 -0.74 -11.88 15.19
C ALA A 25 -0.95 -11.29 13.78
N ILE A 26 -0.62 -10.01 13.60
CA ILE A 26 -0.69 -9.30 12.30
C ILE A 26 0.24 -9.96 11.27
N PHE A 27 1.45 -10.39 11.68
CA PHE A 27 2.39 -11.09 10.80
C PHE A 27 1.80 -12.41 10.28
N PHE A 28 1.17 -13.20 11.16
CA PHE A 28 0.54 -14.46 10.76
C PHE A 28 -0.67 -14.23 9.85
N ILE A 29 -1.49 -13.23 10.15
CA ILE A 29 -2.63 -12.84 9.30
C ILE A 29 -2.11 -12.43 7.91
N ASN A 30 -1.09 -11.58 7.84
CA ASN A 30 -0.47 -11.16 6.59
C ASN A 30 0.07 -12.36 5.79
N ARG A 31 0.69 -13.34 6.46
CA ARG A 31 1.16 -14.57 5.81
C ARG A 31 0.01 -15.44 5.29
N LEU A 32 -1.09 -15.57 6.02
CA LEU A 32 -2.28 -16.29 5.56
C LEU A 32 -2.92 -15.60 4.35
N LEU A 33 -2.95 -14.27 4.35
CA LEU A 33 -3.41 -13.48 3.21
C LEU A 33 -2.53 -13.71 1.98
N ASP A 34 -1.20 -13.66 2.13
CA ASP A 34 -0.24 -13.98 1.06
C ASP A 34 -0.51 -15.37 0.45
N LEU A 35 -0.74 -16.38 1.28
CA LEU A 35 -1.09 -17.74 0.83
C LEU A 35 -2.42 -17.77 0.06
N SER A 36 -3.44 -17.05 0.53
CA SER A 36 -4.73 -16.99 -0.16
C SER A 36 -4.61 -16.39 -1.58
N PHE A 37 -3.74 -15.40 -1.77
CA PHE A 37 -3.48 -14.79 -3.08
C PHE A 37 -2.67 -15.70 -4.00
N PHE A 38 -1.78 -16.52 -3.43
CA PHE A 38 -1.06 -17.55 -4.18
C PHE A 38 -2.01 -18.65 -4.69
N ILE A 39 -2.95 -19.08 -3.83
CA ILE A 39 -3.99 -20.03 -4.25
C ILE A 39 -4.85 -19.43 -5.35
N ASP A 40 -5.26 -18.16 -5.24
CA ASP A 40 -6.03 -17.46 -6.27
C ASP A 40 -5.30 -17.41 -7.63
N LEU A 41 -3.98 -17.16 -7.62
CA LEU A 41 -3.13 -17.22 -8.81
C LEU A 41 -3.16 -18.60 -9.48
N ILE A 42 -3.09 -19.69 -8.70
CA ILE A 42 -3.19 -21.06 -9.23
C ILE A 42 -4.59 -21.34 -9.77
N LEU A 43 -5.64 -20.88 -9.07
CA LEU A 43 -7.02 -21.04 -9.51
C LEU A 43 -7.27 -20.31 -10.84
N GLN A 44 -6.61 -19.19 -11.09
CA GLN A 44 -6.73 -18.42 -12.33
C GLN A 44 -6.37 -19.22 -13.59
N PHE A 45 -5.48 -20.22 -13.48
CA PHE A 45 -5.16 -21.15 -14.59
C PHE A 45 -6.29 -22.14 -14.91
N ASN A 46 -7.26 -22.32 -14.00
CA ASN A 46 -8.37 -23.26 -14.13
C ASN A 46 -9.70 -22.56 -14.46
N ILE A 47 -9.76 -21.23 -14.43
CA ILE A 47 -10.98 -20.45 -14.69
C ILE A 47 -11.17 -20.30 -16.21
N ALA A 48 -12.33 -20.76 -16.70
CA ALA A 48 -12.73 -20.60 -18.09
C ALA A 48 -12.97 -19.13 -18.44
N TYR A 49 -12.62 -18.73 -19.67
CA TYR A 49 -12.88 -17.39 -20.19
C TYR A 49 -13.93 -17.43 -21.31
N VAL A 50 -14.59 -16.29 -21.54
CA VAL A 50 -15.57 -16.12 -22.62
C VAL A 50 -14.81 -16.02 -23.96
N ALA A 51 -15.23 -16.81 -24.94
CA ALA A 51 -14.61 -16.78 -26.26
C ALA A 51 -14.74 -15.39 -26.93
N GLU A 52 -13.80 -15.03 -27.81
CA GLU A 52 -13.76 -13.69 -28.45
C GLU A 52 -14.99 -13.39 -29.31
N ASN A 53 -15.68 -14.44 -29.78
CA ASN A 53 -16.95 -14.35 -30.48
C ASN A 53 -18.15 -14.07 -29.55
N GLY A 54 -17.93 -13.89 -28.24
CA GLY A 54 -18.97 -13.60 -27.24
C GLY A 54 -19.90 -14.78 -26.93
N VAL A 55 -19.77 -15.91 -27.63
CA VAL A 55 -20.66 -17.07 -27.52
C VAL A 55 -19.88 -18.27 -27.01
N GLY A 56 -20.09 -18.60 -25.74
CA GLY A 56 -19.58 -19.82 -25.10
C GLY A 56 -18.33 -19.63 -24.24
N LEU A 57 -18.10 -20.62 -23.37
CA LEU A 57 -16.97 -20.66 -22.44
C LEU A 57 -15.88 -21.58 -22.98
N VAL A 58 -14.65 -21.06 -23.10
CA VAL A 58 -13.49 -21.87 -23.47
C VAL A 58 -12.98 -22.59 -22.23
N LYS A 59 -13.18 -23.91 -22.16
CA LYS A 59 -12.73 -24.76 -21.04
C LYS A 59 -11.39 -25.46 -21.26
N ASN A 60 -10.76 -25.26 -22.43
CA ASN A 60 -9.49 -25.93 -22.75
C ASN A 60 -8.35 -25.33 -21.92
N ARG A 61 -7.83 -26.11 -20.96
CA ARG A 61 -6.77 -25.69 -20.01
C ARG A 61 -5.51 -25.16 -20.69
N ARG A 62 -5.08 -25.73 -21.82
CA ARG A 62 -3.88 -25.25 -22.54
C ARG A 62 -4.09 -23.85 -23.12
N LYS A 63 -5.28 -23.58 -23.67
CA LYS A 63 -5.63 -22.25 -24.20
C LYS A 63 -5.76 -21.23 -23.08
N ILE A 64 -6.35 -21.61 -21.94
CA ILE A 64 -6.46 -20.76 -20.75
C ILE A 64 -5.07 -20.39 -20.23
N ALA A 65 -4.20 -21.39 -20.02
CA ALA A 65 -2.86 -21.18 -19.49
C ALA A 65 -2.01 -20.29 -20.41
N PHE A 66 -1.99 -20.55 -21.72
CA PHE A 66 -1.20 -19.75 -22.66
C PHE A 66 -1.67 -18.28 -22.70
N ARG A 67 -2.98 -18.05 -22.75
CA ARG A 67 -3.55 -16.70 -22.70
C ARG A 67 -3.21 -15.97 -21.41
N TYR A 68 -3.23 -16.67 -20.27
CA TYR A 68 -2.89 -16.09 -18.99
C TYR A 68 -1.39 -15.77 -18.87
N LEU A 69 -0.53 -16.69 -19.32
CA LEU A 69 0.94 -16.54 -19.34
C LEU A 69 1.40 -15.36 -20.21
N CYS A 70 0.84 -15.20 -21.41
CA CYS A 70 1.20 -14.10 -22.31
C CYS A 70 0.60 -12.74 -21.92
N GLY A 71 -0.39 -12.72 -21.02
CA GLY A 71 -1.05 -11.48 -20.61
C GLY A 71 -0.56 -11.00 -19.25
N TRP A 72 -1.18 -11.51 -18.20
CA TRP A 72 -1.13 -10.89 -16.87
C TRP A 72 -0.32 -11.68 -15.85
N PHE A 73 0.11 -12.89 -16.20
CA PHE A 73 0.84 -13.76 -15.29
C PHE A 73 2.07 -13.09 -14.69
N CYS A 74 2.86 -12.32 -15.46
CA CYS A 74 4.04 -11.65 -14.94
C CYS A 74 3.69 -10.68 -13.79
N PHE A 75 2.70 -9.80 -14.00
CA PHE A 75 2.24 -8.87 -12.96
C PHE A 75 1.67 -9.61 -11.74
N ASP A 76 0.94 -10.69 -11.99
CA ASP A 76 0.38 -11.51 -10.92
C ASP A 76 1.46 -12.27 -10.13
N LEU A 77 2.49 -12.77 -10.80
CA LEU A 77 3.62 -13.44 -10.17
C LEU A 77 4.43 -12.46 -9.30
N PHE A 78 4.78 -11.29 -9.85
CA PHE A 78 5.51 -10.26 -9.10
C PHE A 78 4.76 -9.82 -7.85
N SER A 79 3.44 -9.67 -7.94
CA SER A 79 2.63 -9.22 -6.80
C SER A 79 2.50 -10.27 -5.68
N VAL A 80 2.63 -11.56 -5.95
CA VAL A 80 2.52 -12.65 -4.95
C VAL A 80 3.88 -13.12 -4.45
N CYS A 81 4.96 -12.74 -5.12
CA CYS A 81 6.31 -13.14 -4.76
C CYS A 81 6.64 -12.76 -3.30
N PRO A 82 7.05 -13.72 -2.45
CA PRO A 82 7.41 -13.44 -1.07
C PRO A 82 8.83 -12.85 -1.02
N PHE A 83 8.97 -11.58 -1.42
CA PHE A 83 10.26 -10.89 -1.44
C PHE A 83 10.94 -10.85 -0.07
N ASP A 84 10.16 -10.80 1.01
CA ASP A 84 10.65 -10.90 2.38
C ASP A 84 11.46 -12.20 2.61
N LEU A 85 11.01 -13.33 2.03
CA LEU A 85 11.68 -14.63 2.14
C LEU A 85 12.89 -14.72 1.19
N LEU A 86 12.79 -14.14 -0.01
CA LEU A 86 13.91 -14.09 -0.95
C LEU A 86 15.08 -13.30 -0.38
N ASN A 87 14.83 -12.15 0.26
CA ASN A 87 15.87 -11.39 0.93
C ASN A 87 16.49 -12.14 2.10
N PHE A 88 15.70 -12.84 2.91
CA PHE A 88 16.25 -13.67 4.00
C PHE A 88 17.15 -14.80 3.48
N MET A 89 16.85 -15.36 2.30
CA MET A 89 17.63 -16.43 1.68
C MET A 89 18.88 -15.92 0.93
N VAL A 90 18.80 -14.73 0.31
CA VAL A 90 19.88 -14.15 -0.51
C VAL A 90 20.85 -13.33 0.32
N SER A 91 20.37 -12.66 1.37
CA SER A 91 21.16 -11.80 2.23
C SER A 91 21.27 -12.44 3.62
N ALA A 92 22.28 -13.29 3.80
CA ALA A 92 22.73 -13.68 5.15
C ALA A 92 23.34 -12.49 5.91
N ASP A 93 23.65 -11.38 5.23
CA ASP A 93 24.07 -10.11 5.82
C ASP A 93 22.88 -9.16 6.01
N VAL A 94 22.47 -9.07 7.27
CA VAL A 94 21.38 -8.27 7.83
C VAL A 94 21.78 -6.78 7.92
N THR A 95 21.70 -6.01 6.84
CA THR A 95 21.94 -4.54 6.98
C THR A 95 20.96 -3.62 6.24
N ASN A 96 20.18 -4.09 5.26
CA ASN A 96 19.27 -3.21 4.51
C ASN A 96 17.81 -3.31 4.99
N LEU A 97 17.54 -2.87 6.23
CA LEU A 97 16.17 -2.73 6.77
C LEU A 97 15.27 -1.86 5.85
N GLN A 98 15.86 -0.86 5.20
CA GLN A 98 15.19 -0.01 4.20
C GLN A 98 14.72 -0.80 2.97
N ALA A 99 15.50 -1.79 2.50
CA ALA A 99 15.10 -2.65 1.39
C ALA A 99 13.93 -3.57 1.77
N LEU A 100 13.86 -4.01 3.03
CA LEU A 100 12.73 -4.81 3.51
C LEU A 100 11.45 -3.97 3.58
N LYS A 101 11.52 -2.70 4.01
CA LYS A 101 10.36 -1.78 4.03
C LYS A 101 9.86 -1.44 2.62
N THR A 102 10.76 -1.15 1.66
CA THR A 102 10.37 -0.89 0.26
C THR A 102 9.76 -2.11 -0.42
N LEU A 103 10.21 -3.32 -0.10
CA LEU A 103 9.62 -4.55 -0.63
C LEU A 103 8.24 -4.86 -0.03
N ARG A 104 7.94 -4.41 1.19
CA ARG A 104 6.56 -4.45 1.72
C ARG A 104 5.63 -3.56 0.91
N LEU A 105 6.11 -2.42 0.39
CA LEU A 105 5.33 -1.59 -0.53
C LEU A 105 5.08 -2.27 -1.87
N ALA A 106 5.93 -3.20 -2.32
CA ALA A 106 5.66 -3.99 -3.52
C ALA A 106 4.36 -4.82 -3.39
N LYS A 107 3.88 -5.11 -2.16
CA LYS A 107 2.57 -5.72 -1.93
C LYS A 107 1.41 -4.83 -2.41
N MET A 108 1.59 -3.51 -2.50
CA MET A 108 0.60 -2.58 -3.08
C MET A 108 0.36 -2.81 -4.57
N LEU A 109 1.31 -3.43 -5.30
CA LEU A 109 1.08 -3.82 -6.70
C LEU A 109 -0.11 -4.78 -6.86
N ARG A 110 -0.50 -5.48 -5.78
CA ARG A 110 -1.71 -6.33 -5.76
C ARG A 110 -3.00 -5.51 -5.94
N LEU A 111 -3.03 -4.24 -5.57
CA LEU A 111 -4.19 -3.36 -5.74
C LEU A 111 -4.50 -3.10 -7.22
N LEU A 112 -3.52 -3.24 -8.12
CA LEU A 112 -3.75 -3.17 -9.57
C LEU A 112 -4.70 -4.30 -10.04
N ARG A 113 -4.77 -5.42 -9.30
CA ARG A 113 -5.78 -6.48 -9.55
C ARG A 113 -7.18 -6.05 -9.12
N ALA A 114 -7.30 -5.18 -8.11
CA ALA A 114 -8.59 -4.69 -7.64
C ALA A 114 -9.33 -3.95 -8.76
N ASN A 115 -8.65 -3.13 -9.56
CA ASN A 115 -9.26 -2.44 -10.71
C ASN A 115 -9.96 -3.41 -11.68
N ARG A 116 -9.37 -4.58 -11.95
CA ARG A 116 -9.99 -5.59 -12.83
C ARG A 116 -11.15 -6.34 -12.16
N LEU A 117 -11.08 -6.52 -10.85
CA LEU A 117 -12.18 -7.07 -10.07
C LEU A 117 -13.36 -6.09 -10.05
N PHE A 118 -13.10 -4.80 -9.94
CA PHE A 118 -14.12 -3.76 -10.03
C PHE A 118 -14.81 -3.76 -11.38
N GLU A 119 -14.09 -3.84 -12.51
CA GLU A 119 -14.72 -3.97 -13.84
C GLU A 119 -15.66 -5.18 -13.94
N ARG A 120 -15.29 -6.32 -13.35
CA ARG A 120 -16.13 -7.53 -13.36
C ARG A 120 -17.31 -7.45 -12.39
N ILE A 121 -17.17 -6.72 -11.29
CA ILE A 121 -18.20 -6.55 -10.26
C ILE A 121 -19.21 -5.48 -10.66
N GLU A 122 -18.78 -4.42 -11.33
CA GLU A 122 -19.64 -3.37 -11.88
C GLU A 122 -20.70 -3.97 -12.82
N VAL A 123 -20.32 -4.98 -13.62
CA VAL A 123 -21.25 -5.71 -14.51
C VAL A 123 -22.30 -6.55 -13.75
N ARG A 124 -22.07 -6.87 -12.46
CA ARG A 124 -22.95 -7.73 -11.66
C ARG A 124 -23.78 -6.99 -10.60
N MET A 125 -23.49 -5.73 -10.31
CA MET A 125 -24.12 -5.00 -9.20
C MET A 125 -25.40 -4.29 -9.66
N ALA A 126 -26.56 -4.81 -9.25
CA ALA A 126 -27.87 -4.19 -9.42
C ALA A 126 -28.17 -3.13 -8.34
N VAL A 127 -27.18 -2.29 -8.02
CA VAL A 127 -27.28 -1.24 -6.98
C VAL A 127 -27.41 0.13 -7.66
N ASN A 128 -28.10 1.08 -7.01
CA ASN A 128 -28.21 2.46 -7.48
C ASN A 128 -26.84 3.04 -7.87
N TYR A 129 -26.67 3.27 -9.17
CA TYR A 129 -25.40 3.63 -9.79
C TYR A 129 -24.76 4.87 -9.15
N SER A 130 -25.56 5.90 -8.90
CA SER A 130 -25.10 7.18 -8.34
C SER A 130 -24.60 7.05 -6.90
N ALA A 131 -25.30 6.29 -6.05
CA ALA A 131 -24.91 6.09 -4.66
C ALA A 131 -23.66 5.23 -4.57
N CYS A 132 -23.58 4.14 -5.35
CA CYS A 132 -22.40 3.27 -5.42
C CYS A 132 -21.15 4.06 -5.83
N ARG A 133 -21.28 4.92 -6.86
CA ARG A 133 -20.19 5.78 -7.33
C ARG A 133 -19.73 6.77 -6.26
N LEU A 134 -20.66 7.38 -5.51
CA LEU A 134 -20.33 8.30 -4.42
C LEU A 134 -19.55 7.59 -3.30
N TYR A 135 -20.00 6.41 -2.87
CA TYR A 135 -19.28 5.62 -1.86
C TYR A 135 -17.89 5.17 -2.34
N ALA A 136 -17.78 4.74 -3.61
CA ALA A 136 -16.50 4.35 -4.20
C ALA A 136 -15.52 5.54 -4.23
N PHE A 137 -15.99 6.73 -4.61
CA PHE A 137 -15.17 7.94 -4.58
C PHE A 137 -14.71 8.29 -3.16
N GLY A 138 -15.62 8.27 -2.17
CA GLY A 138 -15.26 8.53 -0.77
C GLY A 138 -14.24 7.54 -0.22
N LEU A 139 -14.38 6.25 -0.54
CA LEU A 139 -13.42 5.22 -0.13
C LEU A 139 -12.06 5.39 -0.80
N MET A 140 -12.02 5.73 -2.10
CA MET A 140 -10.77 6.03 -2.80
C MET A 140 -10.07 7.26 -2.23
N LEU A 141 -10.82 8.32 -1.91
CA LEU A 141 -10.26 9.52 -1.27
C LEU A 141 -9.68 9.21 0.11
N PHE A 142 -10.40 8.44 0.93
CA PHE A 142 -9.89 7.99 2.24
C PHE A 142 -8.60 7.17 2.10
N LEU A 143 -8.57 6.21 1.16
CA LEU A 143 -7.37 5.41 0.91
C LEU A 143 -6.19 6.26 0.43
N PHE A 144 -6.45 7.29 -0.37
CA PHE A 144 -5.42 8.20 -0.84
C PHE A 144 -4.81 9.00 0.32
N ILE A 145 -5.64 9.60 1.18
CA ILE A 145 -5.18 10.28 2.41
C ILE A 145 -4.39 9.30 3.29
N HIS A 146 -4.89 8.08 3.45
CA HIS A 146 -4.23 7.07 4.25
C HIS A 146 -2.84 6.67 3.71
N TRP A 147 -2.70 6.46 2.40
CA TRP A 147 -1.41 6.12 1.78
C TRP A 147 -0.42 7.27 1.85
N PHE A 148 -0.90 8.51 1.65
CA PHE A 148 -0.06 9.69 1.72
C PHE A 148 0.41 9.94 3.17
N ALA A 149 -0.46 9.71 4.16
CA ALA A 149 -0.08 9.71 5.59
C ALA A 149 0.97 8.63 5.92
N CYS A 150 0.80 7.39 5.44
CA CYS A 150 1.78 6.33 5.67
C CYS A 150 3.11 6.62 4.96
N GLY A 151 3.06 7.20 3.76
CA GLY A 151 4.25 7.63 3.04
C GLY A 151 5.00 8.73 3.77
N TRP A 152 4.30 9.73 4.30
CA TRP A 152 4.87 10.82 5.10
C TRP A 152 5.65 10.32 6.33
N PHE A 153 5.10 9.35 7.07
CA PHE A 153 5.83 8.75 8.18
C PHE A 153 7.04 7.93 7.72
N MET A 154 6.91 7.23 6.59
CA MET A 154 7.99 6.42 6.04
C MET A 154 9.19 7.25 5.55
N VAL A 155 9.00 8.53 5.20
CA VAL A 155 10.10 9.45 4.85
C VAL A 155 11.16 9.47 5.94
N ILE A 156 10.74 9.47 7.22
CA ILE A 156 11.64 9.46 8.39
C ILE A 156 12.61 8.27 8.34
N ASP A 157 12.16 7.10 7.90
CA ASP A 157 13.01 5.90 7.82
C ASP A 157 14.10 5.98 6.74
N PHE A 158 13.89 6.84 5.74
CA PHE A 158 14.87 7.11 4.68
C PHE A 158 15.84 8.23 5.05
N GLU A 159 15.50 9.04 6.04
CA GLU A 159 16.33 10.13 6.52
C GLU A 159 17.33 9.63 7.56
N ASN A 160 18.60 9.58 7.16
CA ASN A 160 19.72 9.40 8.08
C ASN A 160 20.31 10.77 8.45
N ASN A 161 19.48 11.68 8.97
CA ASN A 161 19.94 13.02 9.33
C ASN A 161 20.63 12.99 10.69
N GLU A 162 21.96 13.16 10.69
CA GLU A 162 22.75 13.38 11.90
C GLU A 162 22.82 14.88 12.28
N GLU A 163 22.40 15.77 11.37
CA GLU A 163 22.41 17.21 11.57
C GLU A 163 21.09 17.70 12.18
N CYS A 164 21.23 18.37 13.32
CA CYS A 164 20.16 19.01 14.03
C CYS A 164 19.79 20.35 13.36
N ILE A 165 18.52 20.54 13.04
CA ILE A 165 17.99 21.81 12.57
C ILE A 165 17.33 22.51 13.76
N GLU A 166 17.77 23.74 14.04
CA GLU A 166 17.22 24.56 15.11
C GLU A 166 15.86 25.10 14.66
N SER A 167 14.80 24.69 15.36
CA SER A 167 13.45 25.18 15.11
C SER A 167 13.33 26.66 15.49
N SER A 168 12.28 27.32 15.00
CA SER A 168 11.93 28.71 15.37
C SER A 168 11.72 28.92 16.88
N THR A 169 11.56 27.84 17.64
CA THR A 169 11.46 27.81 19.10
C THR A 169 12.80 27.62 19.83
N GLY A 170 13.92 27.48 19.10
CA GLY A 170 15.24 27.19 19.68
C GLY A 170 15.45 25.73 20.07
N GLU A 171 14.52 24.84 19.69
CA GLU A 171 14.65 23.40 19.93
C GLU A 171 15.27 22.69 18.74
N CYS A 172 16.19 21.76 19.04
CA CYS A 172 16.81 20.88 18.07
C CYS A 172 15.83 19.80 17.57
N CYS A 173 15.64 19.69 16.26
CA CYS A 173 14.94 18.56 15.64
C CYS A 173 15.61 18.06 14.35
N TYR A 174 15.48 16.77 14.08
CA TYR A 174 16.10 16.09 12.93
C TYR A 174 15.13 15.81 11.77
N ASN A 175 13.84 15.74 12.09
CA ASN A 175 12.73 15.45 11.19
C ASN A 175 11.44 16.11 11.74
N TRP A 176 10.37 16.09 10.94
CA TRP A 176 9.08 16.67 11.31
C TRP A 176 8.50 16.04 12.59
N ARG A 177 8.70 14.74 12.82
CA ARG A 177 8.18 14.04 14.00
C ARG A 177 8.86 14.54 15.28
N ASP A 178 10.16 14.78 15.25
CA ASP A 178 10.90 15.28 16.40
C ASP A 178 10.49 16.72 16.79
N CYS A 179 10.13 17.56 15.81
CA CYS A 179 9.67 18.91 16.09
C CYS A 179 8.24 18.95 16.66
N TYR A 180 7.37 17.97 16.37
CA TYR A 180 5.93 18.03 16.65
C TYR A 180 5.36 16.91 17.54
N ALA A 181 5.89 15.69 17.44
CA ALA A 181 5.42 14.50 18.14
C ALA A 181 6.24 14.17 19.40
N LYS A 182 7.05 15.13 19.90
CA LYS A 182 7.97 14.95 21.03
C LYS A 182 7.33 14.44 22.34
N GLN A 183 6.01 14.61 22.50
CA GLN A 183 5.22 14.09 23.63
C GLN A 183 4.46 12.79 23.37
N GLN A 184 4.45 12.28 22.13
CA GLN A 184 3.70 11.08 21.75
C GLN A 184 4.63 9.86 21.64
N GLU A 185 4.74 9.08 22.73
CA GLU A 185 5.51 7.83 22.71
C GLU A 185 4.79 6.67 21.99
N THR A 186 3.52 6.85 21.59
CA THR A 186 2.71 5.79 21.00
C THR A 186 2.66 5.86 19.48
N SER A 187 2.88 4.73 18.81
CA SER A 187 2.74 4.56 17.35
C SER A 187 1.37 5.00 16.82
N THR A 188 0.33 4.94 17.66
CA THR A 188 -1.01 5.44 17.32
C THR A 188 -1.06 6.96 17.20
N GLY A 189 -0.34 7.70 18.05
CA GLY A 189 -0.28 9.15 18.00
C GLY A 189 0.33 9.64 16.69
N ASP A 190 1.48 9.05 16.34
CA ASP A 190 2.17 9.34 15.08
C ASP A 190 1.27 9.13 13.87
N TYR A 191 0.51 8.02 13.84
CA TYR A 191 -0.43 7.73 12.76
C TYR A 191 -1.52 8.79 12.62
N PHE A 192 -2.14 9.21 13.72
CA PHE A 192 -3.17 10.26 13.67
C PHE A 192 -2.59 11.61 13.26
N LEU A 193 -1.37 11.93 13.68
CA LEU A 193 -0.68 13.15 13.28
C LEU A 193 -0.33 13.15 11.79
N SER A 194 0.15 12.02 11.25
CA SER A 194 0.38 11.87 9.81
C SER A 194 -0.91 11.94 8.99
N ILE A 195 -2.01 11.38 9.50
CA ILE A 195 -3.34 11.52 8.86
C ILE A 195 -3.80 12.97 8.90
N TYR A 196 -3.65 13.65 10.02
CA TYR A 196 -4.02 15.05 10.15
C TYR A 196 -3.29 15.88 9.08
N TRP A 197 -1.96 15.76 9.00
CA TRP A 197 -1.15 16.42 7.96
C TRP A 197 -1.58 16.05 6.53
N SER A 198 -1.75 14.76 6.24
CA SER A 198 -2.14 14.34 4.90
C SER A 198 -3.55 14.81 4.52
N SER A 199 -4.48 14.81 5.46
CA SER A 199 -5.85 15.28 5.22
C SER A 199 -5.86 16.78 4.90
N SER A 200 -5.03 17.57 5.58
CA SER A 200 -4.89 18.99 5.28
C SER A 200 -4.29 19.25 3.91
N GLU A 201 -3.30 18.46 3.48
CA GLU A 201 -2.72 18.61 2.14
C GLU A 201 -3.73 18.24 1.04
N VAL A 202 -4.42 17.10 1.20
CA VAL A 202 -5.40 16.62 0.21
C VAL A 202 -6.64 17.50 0.15
N LEU A 203 -7.11 18.00 1.30
CA LEU A 203 -8.27 18.89 1.37
C LEU A 203 -7.87 20.37 1.20
N THR A 204 -6.58 20.64 0.99
CA THR A 204 -6.01 21.99 0.82
C THR A 204 -6.31 22.94 1.98
N THR A 205 -6.45 22.40 3.20
CA THR A 205 -6.56 23.19 4.43
C THR A 205 -5.18 23.50 4.99
N THR A 206 -5.10 24.46 5.91
CA THR A 206 -3.86 24.76 6.62
C THR A 206 -3.50 23.64 7.60
N SER A 207 -2.23 23.24 7.61
CA SER A 207 -1.65 22.32 8.59
C SER A 207 -0.65 23.07 9.46
N ASP A 208 -0.55 22.69 10.73
CA ASP A 208 0.48 23.23 11.63
C ASP A 208 1.81 22.47 11.51
N VAL A 209 1.82 21.34 10.79
CA VAL A 209 2.97 20.48 10.54
C VAL A 209 3.56 20.81 9.17
N TYR A 210 4.83 21.20 9.13
CA TYR A 210 5.56 21.54 7.91
C TYR A 210 6.85 20.71 7.77
N PRO A 211 7.38 20.53 6.54
CA PRO A 211 8.64 19.84 6.34
C PRO A 211 9.82 20.69 6.84
N VAL A 212 10.77 20.01 7.45
CA VAL A 212 12.01 20.54 8.00
C VAL A 212 13.16 20.26 7.03
N THR A 213 13.21 19.03 6.51
CA THR A 213 14.30 18.53 5.67
C THR A 213 14.01 18.76 4.18
N ASP A 214 15.03 18.68 3.33
CA ASP A 214 14.84 18.78 1.88
C ASP A 214 14.11 17.57 1.28
N LEU A 215 14.23 16.39 1.89
CA LEU A 215 13.49 15.20 1.45
C LEU A 215 12.00 15.31 1.78
N GLU A 216 11.66 15.79 2.99
CA GLU A 216 10.29 16.09 3.38
C GLU A 216 9.68 17.19 2.49
N ARG A 217 10.45 18.23 2.17
CA ARG A 217 10.03 19.29 1.22
C ARG A 217 9.78 18.72 -0.17
N ALA A 218 10.66 17.85 -0.67
CA ALA A 218 10.47 17.17 -1.94
C ALA A 218 9.21 16.30 -1.95
N TYR A 219 8.92 15.61 -0.84
CA TYR A 219 7.68 14.86 -0.67
C TYR A 219 6.44 15.77 -0.68
N GLN A 220 6.51 16.93 -0.02
CA GLN A 220 5.42 17.91 -0.01
C GLN A 220 5.14 18.48 -1.41
N VAL A 221 6.17 18.63 -2.26
CA VAL A 221 5.99 19.09 -3.66
C VAL A 221 5.14 18.12 -4.50
N LEU A 222 5.04 16.84 -4.10
CA LEU A 222 4.11 15.89 -4.73
C LEU A 222 2.63 16.19 -4.46
N ARG A 223 2.31 17.33 -3.81
CA ARG A 223 0.96 17.85 -3.64
C ARG A 223 0.22 17.84 -4.98
N PRO A 224 -0.89 17.08 -5.09
CA PRO A 224 -1.72 17.16 -6.27
C PRO A 224 -2.29 18.58 -6.37
N SER A 225 -1.98 19.25 -7.48
CA SER A 225 -2.48 20.58 -7.84
C SER A 225 -3.97 20.59 -8.10
#